data_AF-A0A6C0CVY4-F1
#
_entry.id   AF-A0A6C0CVY4-F1
#
_cell.length_a   1.000
_cell.length_b   1.000
_cell.length_c   1.000
_cell.angle_alpha   90.00
_cell.angle_beta   90.00
_cell.angle_gamma   90.00
#
_symmetry.space_group_name_H-M   'P 1'
#
loop_
_entity.id
_entity.type
_entity.pdbx_description
1 polymer ?
#
loop_
_entity_poly.entity_id
_entity_poly.type
_entity_poly.pdbx_seq_one_letter_code
_entity_poly.pdbx_strand_id
1 'polypeptide(L)'
;MSFNRLAYDTCEYKQRLEQNVSNIDFILDPIKYEHDKKCRHEFGLLGGTNVSHVKGNLVDLENDLRGQTRPATNCSQYKFSPSSDNFVQGKEYIKPVQHPKIDTTPLHLPSCQMMDYSSIPRIQPKRK
;
A
#
# COMPACT_ATOMS: atom_id res chain seq x y z
N MET A 1 -14.14 -42.87 -29.78
CA MET A 1 -13.02 -42.44 -28.91
C MET A 1 -13.61 -41.57 -27.80
N SER A 2 -14.04 -42.18 -26.69
CA SER A 2 -14.56 -41.42 -25.54
C SER A 2 -13.39 -40.94 -24.69
N PHE A 3 -13.26 -39.63 -24.53
CA PHE A 3 -12.23 -38.98 -23.71
C PHE A 3 -12.55 -39.19 -22.21
N ASN A 4 -12.27 -40.38 -21.67
CA ASN A 4 -12.56 -40.73 -20.26
C ASN A 4 -11.40 -40.43 -19.31
N ARG A 5 -10.66 -39.34 -19.51
CA ARG A 5 -9.58 -38.95 -18.59
C ARG A 5 -10.16 -38.01 -17.52
N LEU A 6 -10.06 -38.40 -16.25
CA LEU A 6 -10.55 -37.61 -15.11
C LEU A 6 -9.93 -36.20 -15.03
N ALA A 7 -8.75 -36.00 -15.62
CA ALA A 7 -8.09 -34.69 -15.73
C ALA A 7 -8.81 -33.70 -16.67
N TYR A 8 -9.82 -34.14 -17.43
CA TYR A 8 -10.67 -33.25 -18.23
C TYR A 8 -12.03 -32.99 -17.57
N ASP A 9 -12.24 -33.56 -16.37
CA ASP A 9 -13.42 -33.22 -15.59
C ASP A 9 -13.34 -31.74 -15.20
N THR A 10 -14.42 -31.01 -15.46
CA THR A 10 -14.54 -29.60 -15.12
C THR A 10 -14.32 -29.34 -13.63
N CYS A 11 -14.62 -30.32 -12.76
CA CYS A 11 -14.39 -30.19 -11.31
C CYS A 11 -12.90 -30.29 -10.95
N GLU A 12 -12.16 -31.27 -11.50
CA GLU A 12 -10.72 -31.44 -11.27
C GLU A 12 -9.94 -30.24 -11.79
N TYR A 13 -10.28 -29.76 -12.99
CA TYR A 13 -9.63 -28.60 -13.58
C TYR A 13 -9.83 -27.35 -12.72
N LYS A 14 -11.05 -27.09 -12.23
CA LYS A 14 -11.34 -25.97 -11.34
C LYS A 14 -10.57 -26.07 -10.03
N GLN A 15 -10.55 -27.25 -9.41
CA GLN A 15 -9.84 -27.46 -8.14
C GLN A 15 -8.33 -27.28 -8.30
N ARG A 16 -7.76 -27.77 -9.41
CA ARG A 16 -6.35 -27.55 -9.73
C ARG A 16 -6.04 -26.08 -10.00
N LEU A 17 -6.94 -25.35 -10.67
CA LEU A 17 -6.81 -23.91 -10.87
C LEU A 17 -6.84 -23.16 -9.52
N GLU A 18 -7.81 -23.46 -8.65
CA GLU A 18 -7.95 -22.85 -7.32
C GLU A 18 -6.73 -23.08 -6.44
N GLN A 19 -6.15 -24.30 -6.44
CA GLN A 19 -4.92 -24.60 -5.71
C GLN A 19 -3.72 -23.77 -6.19
N ASN A 20 -3.69 -23.38 -7.47
CA ASN A 20 -2.61 -22.54 -8.00
C ASN A 20 -2.83 -21.04 -7.72
N VAL A 21 -4.08 -20.55 -7.79
CA VAL A 21 -4.40 -19.12 -7.63
C VAL A 21 -4.48 -18.70 -6.17
N SER A 22 -4.99 -19.56 -5.28
CA SER A 22 -5.20 -19.23 -3.86
C SER A 22 -3.94 -18.75 -3.13
N ASN A 23 -2.77 -19.32 -3.43
CA ASN A 23 -1.51 -18.88 -2.82
C ASN A 23 -1.03 -17.52 -3.37
N ILE A 24 -1.33 -17.23 -4.64
CA ILE A 24 -0.96 -15.96 -5.28
C ILE A 24 -1.75 -14.81 -4.65
N ASP A 25 -3.03 -15.01 -4.36
CA ASP A 25 -3.88 -13.98 -3.73
C ASP A 25 -3.33 -13.55 -2.35
N PHE A 26 -2.85 -14.48 -1.54
CA PHE A 26 -2.21 -14.16 -0.25
C PHE A 26 -0.88 -13.40 -0.42
N ILE A 27 -0.12 -13.72 -1.46
CA ILE A 27 1.15 -13.03 -1.76
C ILE A 27 0.89 -11.60 -2.27
N LEU A 28 -0.19 -11.41 -3.04
CA LEU A 28 -0.59 -10.15 -3.66
C LEU A 28 -1.52 -9.29 -2.79
N ASP A 29 -1.88 -9.74 -1.58
CA ASP A 29 -2.78 -9.01 -0.70
C ASP A 29 -2.18 -7.63 -0.33
N PRO A 30 -2.82 -6.50 -0.74
CA PRO A 30 -2.31 -5.16 -0.44
C PRO A 30 -2.31 -4.84 1.06
N ILE A 31 -3.17 -5.49 1.85
CA ILE A 31 -3.27 -5.29 3.30
C ILE A 31 -1.95 -5.61 4.02
N LYS A 32 -1.13 -6.48 3.42
CA LYS A 32 0.21 -6.83 3.91
C LYS A 32 1.14 -5.62 4.02
N TYR A 33 0.97 -4.62 3.15
CA TYR A 33 1.87 -3.48 3.06
C TYR A 33 1.26 -2.23 3.69
N GLU A 34 -0.05 -2.01 3.50
CA GLU A 34 -0.74 -0.85 4.01
C GLU A 34 -2.18 -1.20 4.40
N HIS A 35 -2.58 -0.80 5.60
CA HIS A 35 -3.96 -0.98 6.06
C HIS A 35 -4.85 0.16 5.58
N ASP A 36 -6.09 -0.10 5.15
CA ASP A 36 -7.02 0.94 4.70
C ASP A 36 -7.33 2.00 5.78
N LYS A 37 -7.35 1.61 7.05
CA LYS A 37 -7.63 2.48 8.21
C LYS A 37 -6.36 2.82 8.98
N LYS A 38 -5.43 3.50 8.32
CA LYS A 38 -4.21 4.01 8.95
C LYS A 38 -4.55 4.94 10.10
N CYS A 39 -3.86 4.77 11.23
CA CYS A 39 -3.95 5.66 12.37
C CYS A 39 -2.60 5.74 13.09
N ARG A 40 -2.36 6.84 13.79
CA ARG A 40 -1.13 7.11 14.52
C ARG A 40 -1.32 6.73 15.98
N HIS A 41 -0.45 5.85 16.50
CA HIS A 41 -0.39 5.58 17.94
C HIS A 41 0.12 6.81 18.70
N GLU A 42 -0.66 7.35 19.65
CA GLU A 42 -0.19 8.50 20.45
C GLU A 42 0.68 8.08 21.64
N PHE A 43 0.45 6.88 22.21
CA PHE A 43 1.20 6.36 23.35
C PHE A 43 1.69 4.94 23.07
N GLY A 44 2.86 4.58 23.60
CA GLY A 44 3.43 3.22 23.50
C GLY A 44 4.51 3.03 22.44
N LEU A 45 4.63 1.77 21.98
CA LEU A 45 5.63 1.14 21.10
C LEU A 45 6.53 2.09 20.29
N LEU A 46 7.49 2.74 20.93
CA LEU A 46 8.63 3.40 20.29
C LEU A 46 8.28 4.23 19.02
N GLY A 47 7.55 5.33 19.20
CA GLY A 47 7.46 6.42 18.23
C GLY A 47 6.61 6.11 17.00
N GLY A 48 5.29 6.18 17.15
CA GLY A 48 4.39 6.25 16.00
C GLY A 48 4.77 7.39 15.06
N THR A 49 4.43 7.27 13.77
CA THR A 49 4.78 8.26 12.73
C THR A 49 4.17 9.63 13.05
N ASN A 50 4.97 10.58 13.55
CA ASN A 50 4.52 11.94 13.86
C ASN A 50 4.47 12.87 12.63
N VAL A 51 4.69 12.31 11.44
CA VAL A 51 4.76 13.02 10.16
C VAL A 51 3.52 12.69 9.35
N SER A 52 3.08 13.64 8.52
CA SER A 52 2.01 13.43 7.55
C SER A 52 2.42 12.38 6.52
N HIS A 53 1.52 11.43 6.25
CA HIS A 53 1.65 10.48 5.16
C HIS A 53 1.14 11.09 3.86
N VAL A 54 1.38 10.42 2.75
CA VAL A 54 0.79 10.79 1.47
C VAL A 54 -0.66 10.30 1.41
N LYS A 55 -1.54 11.09 0.78
CA LYS A 55 -2.96 10.76 0.63
C LYS A 55 -3.20 9.58 -0.32
N GLY A 56 -2.37 9.43 -1.35
CA GLY A 56 -2.34 8.24 -2.20
C GLY A 56 -1.78 6.99 -1.51
N ASN A 57 -1.64 5.90 -2.27
CA ASN A 57 -0.99 4.68 -1.82
C ASN A 57 0.51 4.92 -1.57
N LEU A 58 0.99 4.62 -0.36
CA LEU A 58 2.38 4.82 0.02
C LEU A 58 3.31 3.86 -0.73
N VAL A 59 2.86 2.63 -0.97
CA VAL A 59 3.66 1.60 -1.64
C VAL A 59 3.98 2.00 -3.08
N ASP A 60 3.00 2.52 -3.80
CA ASP A 60 3.18 2.96 -5.18
C ASP A 60 4.12 4.17 -5.26
N LEU A 61 4.02 5.09 -4.29
CA LEU A 61 4.94 6.21 -4.18
C LEU A 61 6.38 5.74 -3.97
N GLU A 62 6.62 4.86 -3.00
CA GLU A 62 7.96 4.35 -2.72
C GLU A 62 8.54 3.56 -3.89
N ASN A 63 7.72 2.78 -4.59
CA ASN A 63 8.13 2.06 -5.79
C ASN A 63 8.55 3.01 -6.92
N ASP A 64 7.83 4.12 -7.08
CA ASP A 64 8.16 5.16 -8.06
C ASP A 64 9.41 5.97 -7.67
N LEU A 65 9.56 6.33 -6.38
CA LEU A 65 10.75 7.00 -5.86
C LEU A 65 12.00 6.13 -5.97
N ARG A 66 11.87 4.81 -5.72
CA ARG A 66 12.93 3.82 -5.96
C ARG A 66 13.22 3.58 -7.44
N GLY A 67 12.36 4.07 -8.34
CA GLY A 67 12.52 3.94 -9.79
C GLY A 67 12.25 2.54 -10.34
N GLN A 68 11.57 1.67 -9.61
CA GLN A 68 11.25 0.30 -10.06
C GLN A 68 10.20 0.29 -11.18
N THR A 69 9.37 1.33 -11.23
CA THR A 69 8.34 1.54 -12.27
C THR A 69 8.93 2.03 -13.61
N ARG A 70 10.23 2.31 -13.67
CA ARG A 70 10.90 2.93 -14.84
C ARG A 70 11.80 1.93 -15.56
N PRO A 71 11.96 2.05 -16.89
CA PRO A 71 12.88 1.20 -17.62
C PRO A 71 14.32 1.49 -17.20
N ALA A 72 15.12 0.44 -17.01
CA ALA A 72 16.54 0.52 -16.63
C ALA A 72 17.39 1.09 -17.78
N THR A 73 17.36 2.41 -17.94
CA THR A 73 18.02 3.13 -19.03
C THR A 73 18.63 4.45 -18.52
N ASN A 74 19.68 4.91 -19.20
CA ASN A 74 20.36 6.16 -18.83
C ASN A 74 19.77 7.41 -19.50
N CYS A 75 18.82 7.25 -20.43
CA CYS A 75 18.24 8.39 -21.15
C CYS A 75 17.44 9.28 -20.18
N SER A 76 17.64 10.60 -20.26
CA SER A 76 16.98 11.59 -19.38
C SER A 76 15.46 11.55 -19.44
N GLN A 77 14.89 11.20 -20.62
CA GLN A 77 13.45 11.14 -20.84
C GLN A 77 12.72 10.09 -19.98
N TYR A 78 13.43 9.07 -19.48
CA TYR A 78 12.86 8.01 -18.66
C TYR A 78 13.10 8.20 -17.17
N LYS A 79 13.82 9.27 -16.78
CA LYS A 79 14.04 9.61 -15.37
C LYS A 79 12.80 10.31 -14.80
N PHE A 80 12.73 10.36 -13.47
CA PHE A 80 11.69 11.15 -12.79
C PHE A 80 11.75 12.61 -13.24
N SER A 81 10.61 13.14 -13.64
CA SER A 81 10.42 14.58 -13.89
C SER A 81 9.40 15.07 -12.88
N PRO A 82 9.75 16.02 -11.98
CA PRO A 82 8.80 16.57 -11.03
C PRO A 82 7.69 17.30 -11.80
N SER A 83 6.43 17.02 -11.45
CA SER A 83 5.29 17.81 -11.90
C SER A 83 5.03 18.94 -10.90
N SER A 84 4.51 20.08 -11.37
CA SER A 84 4.03 21.16 -10.50
C SER A 84 2.73 20.80 -9.78
N ASP A 85 2.02 19.80 -10.30
CA ASP A 85 0.81 19.30 -9.70
C ASP A 85 1.20 18.34 -8.55
N ASN A 86 0.47 18.36 -7.44
CA ASN A 86 0.67 17.46 -6.28
C ASN A 86 0.35 15.98 -6.60
N PHE A 87 0.65 15.54 -7.83
CA PHE A 87 0.40 14.23 -8.34
C PHE A 87 1.66 13.68 -8.98
N VAL A 88 1.99 12.46 -8.59
CA VAL A 88 3.04 11.68 -9.22
C VAL A 88 2.37 10.64 -10.09
N GLN A 89 2.73 10.62 -11.37
CA GLN A 89 2.27 9.62 -12.32
C GLN A 89 3.43 9.25 -13.25
N GLY A 90 3.65 7.95 -13.43
CA GLY A 90 4.57 7.46 -14.45
C GLY A 90 4.06 7.79 -15.86
N LYS A 91 4.97 8.00 -16.81
CA LYS A 91 4.59 8.12 -18.22
C LYS A 91 4.57 6.74 -18.88
N GLU A 92 3.64 6.53 -19.79
CA GLU A 92 3.62 5.34 -20.64
C GLU A 92 4.77 5.39 -21.64
N TYR A 93 5.58 4.33 -21.70
CA TYR A 93 6.77 4.30 -22.57
C TYR A 93 6.75 3.15 -23.59
N ILE A 94 6.48 1.91 -23.15
CA ILE A 94 6.67 0.69 -23.98
C ILE A 94 5.36 -0.11 -24.10
N LYS A 95 4.47 0.00 -23.10
CA LYS A 95 3.16 -0.63 -23.10
C LYS A 95 2.12 0.42 -22.66
N PRO A 96 0.90 0.39 -23.22
CA PRO A 96 -0.21 1.23 -22.75
C PRO A 96 -0.69 0.69 -21.41
N VAL A 97 0.09 0.95 -20.36
CA VAL A 97 -0.23 0.60 -18.99
C VAL A 97 -0.56 1.90 -18.29
N GLN A 98 -1.82 2.04 -17.88
CA GLN A 98 -2.24 3.18 -17.09
C GLN A 98 -1.49 3.15 -15.76
N HIS A 99 -0.58 4.11 -15.57
CA HIS A 99 0.14 4.25 -14.31
C HIS A 99 -0.82 4.87 -13.29
N PRO A 100 -0.89 4.33 -12.05
CA PRO A 100 -1.73 4.92 -11.02
C PRO A 100 -1.27 6.35 -10.74
N LYS A 101 -2.25 7.25 -10.64
CA LYS A 101 -2.01 8.65 -10.26
C LYS A 101 -1.97 8.74 -8.74
N ILE A 102 -0.81 9.08 -8.19
CA ILE A 102 -0.56 9.13 -6.74
C ILE A 102 -0.66 10.58 -6.27
N ASP A 103 -1.64 10.87 -5.41
CA ASP A 103 -1.81 12.20 -4.79
C ASP A 103 -0.79 12.38 -3.66
N THR A 104 0.17 13.30 -3.82
CA THR A 104 1.25 13.58 -2.86
C THR A 104 0.87 14.58 -1.77
N THR A 105 -0.39 14.98 -1.67
CA THR A 105 -0.82 15.88 -0.60
C THR A 105 -0.59 15.26 0.78
N PRO A 106 -0.03 16.02 1.74
CA PRO A 106 0.22 15.53 3.08
C PRO A 106 -1.11 15.33 3.83
N LEU A 107 -1.32 14.12 4.34
CA LEU A 107 -2.44 13.69 5.15
C LEU A 107 -1.94 13.32 6.55
N HIS A 108 -2.41 14.03 7.57
CA HIS A 108 -2.11 13.68 8.95
C HIS A 108 -3.06 12.56 9.41
N LEU A 109 -2.50 11.48 9.96
CA LEU A 109 -3.29 10.36 10.42
C LEU A 109 -4.03 10.69 11.72
N PRO A 110 -5.27 10.21 11.90
CA PRO A 110 -5.97 10.35 13.16
C PRO A 110 -5.27 9.55 14.26
N SER A 111 -5.43 9.96 15.51
CA SER A 111 -4.89 9.21 16.62
C SER A 111 -5.68 7.95 16.94
N CYS A 112 -4.96 6.91 17.35
CA CYS A 112 -5.55 5.66 17.84
C CYS A 112 -4.66 5.04 18.92
N GLN A 113 -5.22 4.16 19.75
CA GLN A 113 -4.48 3.46 20.78
C GLN A 113 -4.78 1.97 20.70
N MET A 114 -3.74 1.15 20.75
CA MET A 114 -3.90 -0.31 20.88
C MET A 114 -4.08 -0.73 22.34
N MET A 115 -3.40 -0.02 23.24
CA MET A 115 -3.48 -0.25 24.68
C MET A 115 -4.26 0.88 25.34
N ASP A 116 -5.20 0.53 26.22
CA ASP A 116 -5.93 1.51 27.00
C ASP A 116 -5.05 2.04 28.13
N TYR A 117 -4.84 3.36 28.16
CA TYR A 117 -4.06 4.03 29.20
C TYR A 117 -5.01 4.79 30.11
N SER A 118 -5.05 4.40 31.39
CA SER A 118 -5.84 5.12 32.38
C SER A 118 -5.32 6.55 32.54
N SER A 119 -6.23 7.52 32.60
CA SER A 119 -5.87 8.92 32.80
C SER A 119 -5.18 9.08 34.16
N ILE A 120 -3.98 9.66 34.17
CA ILE A 120 -3.30 10.03 35.41
C ILE A 120 -4.12 11.14 36.08
N PRO A 121 -4.55 10.99 37.34
CA PRO A 121 -5.30 12.02 38.04
C PRO A 121 -4.47 13.30 38.12
N ARG A 122 -5.00 14.40 37.58
CA ARG A 122 -4.36 15.72 37.69
C ARG A 122 -4.51 16.22 39.11
N ILE A 123 -3.41 16.62 39.74
CA ILE A 123 -3.44 17.29 41.04
C ILE A 123 -4.19 18.62 40.85
N GLN A 124 -5.32 18.77 41.54
CA GLN A 124 -6.08 20.02 41.53
C GLN A 124 -5.24 21.11 42.21
N PRO A 125 -5.13 22.32 41.64
CA PRO A 125 -4.45 23.42 42.31
C PRO A 125 -5.17 23.71 43.63
N LYS A 126 -4.41 23.78 44.73
CA LYS A 126 -4.94 24.21 46.03
C LYS A 126 -5.61 25.58 45.85
N ARG A 127 -6.93 25.65 46.04
CA ARG A 127 -7.65 26.93 46.10
C ARG A 127 -6.99 27.77 47.20
N LYS A 128 -6.48 28.95 46.82
CA LYS A 128 -6.03 29.99 47.76
C LYS A 128 -7.24 30.66 48.39
#